data_AF-A0A2P9AN25-F1
#
_entry.id   AF-A0A2P9AN25-F1
#
_cell.length_a   1.000
_cell.length_b   1.000
_cell.length_c   1.000
_cell.angle_alpha   90.00
_cell.angle_beta   90.00
_cell.angle_gamma   90.00
#
_symmetry.space_group_name_H-M   'P 1'
#
loop_
_entity.id
_entity.type
_entity.pdbx_description
1 polymer ?
#
loop_
_entity_poly.entity_id
_entity_poly.type
_entity_poly.pdbx_seq_one_letter_code
_entity_poly.pdbx_strand_id
1 'polypeptide(L)'
;MSNYDIWAACALSVDGFAISTGLLEDGPQFSRLTLHRAPGMPEWNYLHFESTLVWLTRLDGWRHGALLAALGIDGDVSFVGQQFASEQIPEAGAGDDEEGRGSMSQIRQLGDELIACGYGSQVYVRDTRDAWTIIADSDDEALGDNAFEALARNANGEWAACGNTAAAFREPTAAEQAELDRIAETGTMPQYLAAKERFETQLAGEIGCLYVRNKRRWTGVDLPGNTYLEDVIVLEDGRFLAAGGGGLIVAGRDPDGFEDFSQPGFAENYYSICLVGGRPHLLGDTVIHVLGKDLQLEEEIGLPDELQSPLLIDVADGVLWYFDHKGVAKRQQNAWVIMDLPDEVWEEVRHDG
;
A
#
# COMPACT_ATOMS: atom_id res chain seq x y z
N MET A 1 16.57 -20.82 -0.35
CA MET A 1 15.94 -19.56 -0.81
C MET A 1 16.08 -18.57 0.33
N SER A 2 16.46 -17.33 0.03
CA SER A 2 16.57 -16.29 1.06
C SER A 2 15.20 -16.06 1.71
N ASN A 3 15.17 -15.81 3.02
CA ASN A 3 13.95 -15.45 3.75
C ASN A 3 13.52 -13.99 3.48
N TYR A 4 14.28 -13.25 2.66
CA TYR A 4 13.95 -11.90 2.26
C TYR A 4 12.90 -11.88 1.16
N ASP A 5 12.00 -10.91 1.27
CA ASP A 5 10.98 -10.57 0.28
C ASP A 5 11.13 -9.11 -0.14
N ILE A 6 10.67 -8.82 -1.35
CA ILE A 6 10.42 -7.44 -1.79
C ILE A 6 9.11 -7.00 -1.13
N TRP A 7 9.12 -5.86 -0.43
CA TRP A 7 7.97 -5.30 0.30
C TRP A 7 7.39 -4.06 -0.36
N ALA A 8 8.21 -3.31 -1.09
CA ALA A 8 7.79 -2.13 -1.81
C ALA A 8 8.61 -2.00 -3.08
N ALA A 9 8.01 -1.44 -4.14
CA ALA A 9 8.69 -1.24 -5.40
C ALA A 9 8.12 -0.04 -6.17
N CYS A 10 8.92 0.52 -7.07
CA CYS A 10 8.43 1.44 -8.09
C CYS A 10 9.28 1.37 -9.35
N ALA A 11 8.64 1.61 -10.50
CA ALA A 11 9.34 1.80 -11.76
C ALA A 11 9.93 3.22 -11.78
N LEU A 12 11.19 3.36 -12.20
CA LEU A 12 11.89 4.66 -12.29
C LEU A 12 11.97 5.19 -13.74
N SER A 13 12.13 4.30 -14.71
CA SER A 13 12.22 4.62 -16.14
C SER A 13 11.96 3.37 -17.00
N VAL A 14 12.18 3.46 -18.32
CA VAL A 14 12.16 2.31 -19.25
C VAL A 14 13.13 1.17 -18.86
N ASP A 15 14.20 1.48 -18.12
CA ASP A 15 15.27 0.53 -17.80
C ASP A 15 15.62 0.47 -16.31
N GLY A 16 14.99 1.28 -15.47
CA GLY A 16 15.33 1.38 -14.06
C GLY A 16 14.12 1.24 -13.14
N PHE A 17 14.38 0.73 -11.95
CA PHE A 17 13.39 0.49 -10.90
C PHE A 17 14.03 0.68 -9.51
N ALA A 18 13.20 0.76 -8.49
CA ALA A 18 13.61 0.63 -7.10
C ALA A 18 12.79 -0.45 -6.40
N ILE A 19 13.42 -1.19 -5.49
CA ILE A 19 12.78 -2.21 -4.65
C ILE A 19 13.28 -2.07 -3.22
N SER A 20 12.39 -2.26 -2.25
CA SER A 20 12.74 -2.47 -0.85
C SER A 20 12.72 -3.96 -0.54
N THR A 21 13.79 -4.47 0.06
CA THR A 21 13.89 -5.85 0.55
C THR A 21 14.07 -5.87 2.06
N GLY A 22 13.39 -6.78 2.76
CA GLY A 22 13.46 -6.92 4.22
C GLY A 22 12.98 -8.29 4.71
N LEU A 23 13.16 -8.55 6.01
CA LEU A 23 12.58 -9.70 6.71
C LEU A 23 11.26 -9.28 7.38
N LEU A 24 10.22 -10.10 7.24
CA LEU A 24 9.00 -9.98 8.05
C LEU A 24 9.19 -10.81 9.34
N GLU A 25 9.90 -10.26 10.33
CA GLU A 25 10.00 -10.89 11.64
C GLU A 25 9.67 -9.86 12.73
N ASP A 26 9.16 -10.34 13.89
CA ASP A 26 8.88 -9.58 15.13
C ASP A 26 10.14 -8.94 15.76
N GLY A 27 11.22 -8.80 14.99
CA GLY A 27 12.49 -8.20 15.37
C GLY A 27 12.61 -6.73 14.91
N PRO A 28 13.75 -6.09 15.16
CA PRO A 28 14.01 -4.74 14.68
C PRO A 28 13.86 -4.66 13.16
N GLN A 29 13.09 -3.67 12.73
CA GLN A 29 12.69 -3.50 11.33
C GLN A 29 13.83 -2.89 10.54
N PHE A 30 14.30 -3.62 9.53
CA PHE A 30 15.32 -3.14 8.60
C PHE A 30 14.92 -3.40 7.17
N SER A 31 15.17 -2.40 6.33
CA SER A 31 14.99 -2.52 4.89
C SER A 31 16.24 -2.09 4.16
N ARG A 32 16.49 -2.75 3.04
CA ARG A 32 17.38 -2.23 2.02
C ARG A 32 16.58 -1.75 0.83
N LEU A 33 16.78 -0.49 0.46
CA LEU A 33 16.37 0.03 -0.83
C LEU A 33 17.47 -0.24 -1.86
N THR A 34 17.13 -1.00 -2.89
CA THR A 34 17.96 -1.20 -4.08
C THR A 34 17.43 -0.33 -5.20
N LEU A 35 18.31 0.45 -5.83
CA LEU A 35 18.01 1.18 -7.06
C LEU A 35 18.79 0.59 -8.23
N HIS A 36 18.09 0.18 -9.28
CA HIS A 36 18.68 -0.28 -10.53
C HIS A 36 18.54 0.81 -11.60
N ARG A 37 19.67 1.22 -12.19
CA ARG A 37 19.76 2.22 -13.28
C ARG A 37 19.00 3.51 -12.98
N ALA A 38 19.07 3.96 -11.73
CA ALA A 38 18.51 5.23 -11.33
C ALA A 38 19.25 6.41 -12.00
N PRO A 39 18.55 7.43 -12.50
CA PRO A 39 19.18 8.57 -13.18
C PRO A 39 20.25 9.25 -12.32
N GLY A 40 21.47 9.37 -12.86
CA GLY A 40 22.60 10.02 -12.18
C GLY A 40 23.27 9.19 -11.09
N MET A 41 22.94 7.90 -10.98
CA MET A 41 23.55 6.95 -10.03
C MET A 41 24.27 5.80 -10.77
N PRO A 42 25.14 5.04 -10.09
CA PRO A 42 25.64 3.76 -10.60
C PRO A 42 24.51 2.79 -10.97
N GLU A 43 24.82 1.77 -11.78
CA GLU A 43 23.82 0.78 -12.24
C GLU A 43 23.10 0.09 -11.08
N TRP A 44 23.82 -0.19 -9.99
CA TRP A 44 23.26 -0.73 -8.76
C TRP A 44 23.63 0.20 -7.61
N ASN A 45 22.65 0.58 -6.80
CA ASN A 45 22.82 1.39 -5.60
C ASN A 45 22.02 0.79 -4.45
N TYR A 46 22.59 0.81 -3.25
CA TYR A 46 22.04 0.17 -2.07
C TYR A 46 22.04 1.16 -0.91
N LEU A 47 20.86 1.38 -0.33
CA LEU A 47 20.65 2.24 0.83
C LEU A 47 19.98 1.42 1.94
N HIS A 48 20.39 1.64 3.17
CA HIS A 48 19.89 0.91 4.34
C HIS A 48 19.01 1.82 5.19
N PHE A 49 17.93 1.25 5.73
CA PHE A 49 16.93 1.93 6.54
C PHE A 49 16.69 1.14 7.82
N GLU A 50 16.55 1.87 8.93
CA GLU A 50 16.16 1.37 10.26
C GLU A 50 14.63 1.38 10.40
N SER A 51 13.93 1.01 9.32
CA SER A 51 12.48 0.96 9.23
C SER A 51 12.10 -0.02 8.12
N THR A 52 10.93 -0.65 8.23
CA THR A 52 10.36 -1.43 7.13
C THR A 52 9.77 -0.46 6.11
N LEU A 53 10.36 -0.37 4.92
CA LEU A 53 9.77 0.42 3.84
C LEU A 53 8.58 -0.31 3.24
N VAL A 54 7.41 0.31 3.34
CA VAL A 54 6.10 -0.24 2.94
C VAL A 54 5.63 0.28 1.59
N TRP A 55 6.12 1.45 1.14
CA TRP A 55 5.74 1.98 -0.17
C TRP A 55 6.85 2.84 -0.79
N LEU A 56 6.99 2.77 -2.12
CA LEU A 56 7.86 3.64 -2.91
C LEU A 56 7.03 4.38 -3.95
N THR A 57 7.26 5.68 -4.12
CA THR A 57 6.63 6.47 -5.18
C THR A 57 7.68 7.21 -5.99
N ARG A 58 7.67 7.02 -7.32
CA ARG A 58 8.51 7.78 -8.23
C ARG A 58 8.09 9.26 -8.17
N LEU A 59 9.08 10.13 -8.14
CA LEU A 59 8.88 11.57 -8.05
C LEU A 59 9.23 12.26 -9.38
N ASP A 60 8.20 12.74 -10.06
CA ASP A 60 8.31 13.48 -11.32
C ASP A 60 8.45 14.98 -11.08
N GLY A 61 9.55 15.57 -11.58
CA GLY A 61 9.77 17.02 -11.49
C GLY A 61 9.90 17.55 -10.07
N TRP A 62 10.20 16.68 -9.10
CA TRP A 62 10.19 17.04 -7.70
C TRP A 62 11.32 17.99 -7.31
N ARG A 63 11.03 18.81 -6.31
CA ARG A 63 11.96 19.80 -5.79
C ARG A 63 13.21 19.11 -5.25
N HIS A 64 14.36 19.76 -5.41
CA HIS A 64 15.65 19.30 -4.87
C HIS A 64 16.22 18.00 -5.48
N GLY A 65 15.66 17.50 -6.59
CA GLY A 65 16.26 16.40 -7.37
C GLY A 65 16.14 15.02 -6.72
N ALA A 66 15.11 14.82 -5.88
CA ALA A 66 14.71 13.49 -5.44
C ALA A 66 14.09 12.73 -6.62
N LEU A 67 14.42 11.44 -6.73
CA LEU A 67 13.92 10.51 -7.74
C LEU A 67 12.69 9.74 -7.24
N LEU A 68 12.64 9.49 -5.93
CA LEU A 68 11.54 8.79 -5.28
C LEU A 68 11.37 9.26 -3.83
N ALA A 69 10.18 9.06 -3.28
CA ALA A 69 9.95 9.04 -1.84
C ALA A 69 9.73 7.58 -1.40
N ALA A 70 10.41 7.19 -0.32
CA ALA A 70 10.26 5.92 0.35
C ALA A 70 9.54 6.15 1.69
N LEU A 71 8.43 5.46 1.90
CA LEU A 71 7.64 5.51 3.12
C LEU A 71 7.98 4.28 3.97
N GLY A 72 8.39 4.52 5.21
CA GLY A 72 8.49 3.50 6.24
C GLY A 72 7.16 3.29 6.96
N ILE A 73 7.04 2.11 7.58
CA ILE A 73 5.81 1.65 8.25
C ILE A 73 5.38 2.59 9.39
N ASP A 74 6.33 3.28 10.02
CA ASP A 74 6.08 4.22 11.11
C ASP A 74 5.98 5.69 10.67
N GLY A 75 5.80 5.93 9.37
CA GLY A 75 5.59 7.28 8.83
C GLY A 75 6.87 8.10 8.63
N ASP A 76 8.04 7.48 8.73
CA ASP A 76 9.28 8.08 8.23
C ASP A 76 9.24 8.15 6.70
N VAL A 77 9.58 9.31 6.13
CA VAL A 77 9.57 9.53 4.69
C VAL A 77 10.95 9.96 4.23
N SER A 78 11.57 9.13 3.41
CA SER A 78 12.90 9.36 2.88
C SER A 78 12.87 9.74 1.40
N PHE A 79 13.41 10.90 1.07
CA PHE A 79 13.56 11.40 -0.29
C PHE A 79 14.92 10.98 -0.84
N VAL A 80 14.90 10.08 -1.83
CA VAL A 80 16.10 9.45 -2.38
C VAL A 80 16.38 10.02 -3.76
N GLY A 81 17.60 10.52 -3.98
CA GLY A 81 18.03 11.12 -5.24
C GLY A 81 19.43 11.71 -5.12
N GLN A 82 19.68 12.86 -5.75
CA GLN A 82 21.00 13.54 -5.63
C GLN A 82 21.28 14.08 -4.22
N GLN A 83 20.22 14.43 -3.48
CA GLN A 83 20.29 14.84 -2.10
C GLN A 83 19.36 13.94 -1.28
N PHE A 84 19.89 13.39 -0.20
CA PHE A 84 19.10 12.65 0.77
C PHE A 84 18.47 13.64 1.75
N ALA A 85 17.16 13.51 1.96
CA ALA A 85 16.43 14.20 3.01
C ALA A 85 15.42 13.24 3.61
N SER A 86 15.15 13.38 4.89
CA SER A 86 14.09 12.63 5.57
C SER A 86 13.16 13.58 6.30
N GLU A 87 11.91 13.15 6.43
CA GLU A 87 10.84 13.80 7.17
C GLU A 87 10.11 12.75 8.01
N GLN A 88 9.36 13.19 9.02
CA GLN A 88 8.45 12.36 9.80
C GLN A 88 7.03 12.87 9.60
N ILE A 89 6.08 11.98 9.27
CA ILE A 89 4.67 12.30 9.33
C ILE A 89 4.27 12.38 10.82
N PRO A 90 3.76 13.52 11.31
CA PRO A 90 3.41 13.67 12.72
C PRO A 90 2.37 12.64 13.15
N GLU A 91 2.65 11.94 14.25
CA GLU A 91 1.72 11.00 14.91
C GLU A 91 1.25 9.83 14.02
N ALA A 92 1.95 9.58 12.91
CA ALA A 92 1.77 8.40 12.08
C ALA A 92 2.58 7.22 12.63
N GLY A 93 2.23 6.01 12.19
CA GLY A 93 2.93 4.79 12.59
C GLY A 93 2.41 4.16 13.88
N ALA A 94 3.04 3.06 14.30
CA ALA A 94 2.68 2.36 15.53
C ALA A 94 3.17 3.11 16.79
N GLY A 95 4.25 3.90 16.67
CA GLY A 95 4.79 4.76 17.73
C GLY A 95 5.31 3.99 18.97
N ASP A 96 6.36 4.51 19.62
CA ASP A 96 6.88 3.91 20.86
C ASP A 96 6.04 4.27 22.11
N ASP A 97 5.21 5.32 22.04
CA ASP A 97 4.59 5.99 23.21
C ASP A 97 3.03 6.00 23.19
N GLU A 98 2.37 4.94 22.69
CA GLU A 98 0.89 4.78 22.68
C GLU A 98 0.08 5.83 21.86
N GLU A 99 0.72 6.86 21.28
CA GLU A 99 0.09 7.91 20.45
C GLU A 99 0.05 7.59 18.94
N GLY A 100 0.60 6.44 18.51
CA GLY A 100 0.61 6.03 17.11
C GLY A 100 -0.77 5.60 16.61
N ARG A 101 -1.13 6.02 15.39
CA ARG A 101 -2.41 5.65 14.73
C ARG A 101 -2.39 4.30 14.01
N GLY A 102 -1.25 3.60 14.05
CA GLY A 102 -1.03 2.34 13.34
C GLY A 102 -0.17 2.52 12.10
N SER A 103 0.17 1.40 11.46
CA SER A 103 1.09 1.32 10.34
C SER A 103 0.64 2.13 9.12
N MET A 104 1.60 2.70 8.40
CA MET A 104 1.40 3.32 7.10
C MET A 104 1.33 2.27 6.00
N SER A 105 0.55 2.53 4.94
CA SER A 105 0.40 1.61 3.80
C SER A 105 0.86 2.21 2.48
N GLN A 106 0.57 3.49 2.21
CA GLN A 106 0.80 4.07 0.89
C GLN A 106 1.21 5.53 0.93
N ILE A 107 2.10 5.93 0.00
CA ILE A 107 2.42 7.32 -0.32
C ILE A 107 2.37 7.53 -1.85
N ARG A 108 1.78 8.64 -2.31
CA ARG A 108 1.73 8.98 -3.75
C ARG A 108 2.04 10.44 -3.99
N GLN A 109 2.67 10.73 -5.12
CA GLN A 109 2.79 12.08 -5.63
C GLN A 109 1.48 12.53 -6.30
N LEU A 110 1.07 13.76 -6.02
CA LEU A 110 -0.02 14.41 -6.72
C LEU A 110 0.35 15.85 -7.09
N GLY A 111 0.86 16.03 -8.31
CA GLY A 111 1.44 17.31 -8.72
C GLY A 111 2.66 17.64 -7.85
N ASP A 112 2.60 18.77 -7.15
CA ASP A 112 3.66 19.24 -6.23
C ASP A 112 3.48 18.75 -4.78
N GLU A 113 2.40 18.00 -4.50
CA GLU A 113 2.06 17.51 -3.16
C GLU A 113 2.38 16.01 -3.02
N LEU A 114 2.51 15.55 -1.77
CA LEU A 114 2.41 14.13 -1.44
C LEU A 114 1.14 13.87 -0.65
N ILE A 115 0.60 12.68 -0.83
CA ILE A 115 -0.53 12.18 -0.07
C ILE A 115 -0.15 10.82 0.50
N ALA A 116 -0.56 10.52 1.73
CA ALA A 116 -0.27 9.24 2.38
C ALA A 116 -1.46 8.74 3.19
N CYS A 117 -1.58 7.42 3.35
CA CYS A 117 -2.58 6.79 4.21
C CYS A 117 -2.04 5.55 4.93
N GLY A 118 -2.81 5.08 5.91
CA GLY A 118 -2.53 3.85 6.64
C GLY A 118 -3.66 3.49 7.59
N TYR A 119 -3.31 2.72 8.61
CA TYR A 119 -4.22 2.18 9.62
C TYR A 119 -4.78 3.28 10.54
N GLY A 120 -5.82 3.00 11.32
CA GLY A 120 -6.49 4.03 12.11
C GLY A 120 -7.13 5.12 11.24
N SER A 121 -7.54 4.77 10.02
CA SER A 121 -8.13 5.67 9.02
C SER A 121 -7.29 6.92 8.69
N GLN A 122 -5.99 6.88 8.96
CA GLN A 122 -5.15 8.06 8.88
C GLN A 122 -4.87 8.45 7.42
N VAL A 123 -5.11 9.72 7.09
CA VAL A 123 -4.85 10.29 5.76
C VAL A 123 -4.16 11.64 5.90
N TYR A 124 -3.05 11.81 5.20
CA TYR A 124 -2.22 13.02 5.26
C TYR A 124 -2.00 13.64 3.89
N VAL A 125 -1.79 14.95 3.90
CA VAL A 125 -1.34 15.74 2.74
C VAL A 125 -0.10 16.52 3.13
N ARG A 126 0.90 16.50 2.26
CA ARG A 126 2.10 17.32 2.36
C ARG A 126 2.08 18.41 1.29
N ASP A 127 1.87 19.65 1.74
CA ASP A 127 1.85 20.81 0.85
C ASP A 127 3.25 21.31 0.51
N THR A 128 4.11 21.40 1.54
CA THR A 128 5.50 21.84 1.41
C THR A 128 6.41 20.99 2.30
N ARG A 129 7.72 21.24 2.24
CA ARG A 129 8.71 20.59 3.11
C ARG A 129 8.28 20.65 4.57
N ASP A 130 8.30 19.49 5.23
CA ASP A 130 7.95 19.32 6.66
C ASP A 130 6.51 19.75 7.02
N ALA A 131 5.64 20.00 6.04
CA ALA A 131 4.28 20.53 6.26
C ALA A 131 3.22 19.47 5.98
N TRP A 132 3.24 18.40 6.78
CA TRP A 132 2.23 17.35 6.77
C TRP A 132 0.98 17.80 7.54
N THR A 133 -0.18 17.62 6.94
CA THR A 133 -1.49 17.94 7.53
C THR A 133 -2.36 16.70 7.47
N ILE A 134 -2.86 16.28 8.63
CA ILE A 134 -3.87 15.24 8.72
C ILE A 134 -5.21 15.75 8.21
N ILE A 135 -5.88 14.95 7.38
CA ILE A 135 -7.20 15.28 6.82
C ILE A 135 -8.29 14.28 7.21
N ALA A 136 -7.89 13.14 7.80
CA ALA A 136 -8.75 12.09 8.32
C ALA A 136 -7.96 11.20 9.30
N ASP A 137 -8.66 10.66 10.29
CA ASP A 137 -8.25 9.56 11.17
C ASP A 137 -9.51 8.87 11.75
N SER A 138 -9.32 7.92 12.66
CA SER A 138 -10.38 7.14 13.30
C SER A 138 -11.28 7.95 14.23
N ASP A 139 -10.92 9.21 14.56
CA ASP A 139 -11.75 10.12 15.33
C ASP A 139 -12.83 10.82 14.47
N ASP A 140 -12.74 10.73 13.13
CA ASP A 140 -13.81 11.23 12.25
C ASP A 140 -15.06 10.35 12.41
N GLU A 141 -16.17 10.90 12.91
CA GLU A 141 -17.43 10.17 13.14
C GLU A 141 -17.99 9.46 11.90
N ALA A 142 -17.61 9.90 10.69
CA ALA A 142 -18.02 9.26 9.45
C ALA A 142 -17.13 8.06 9.07
N LEU A 143 -15.95 7.97 9.66
CA LEU A 143 -15.00 6.88 9.53
C LEU A 143 -15.09 5.97 10.77
N GLY A 144 -14.69 4.73 10.59
CA GLY A 144 -14.42 3.82 11.71
C GLY A 144 -12.92 3.65 11.89
N ASP A 145 -12.54 2.58 12.58
CA ASP A 145 -11.17 2.10 12.55
C ASP A 145 -10.95 1.24 11.29
N ASN A 146 -10.20 1.79 10.35
CA ASN A 146 -9.90 1.15 9.07
C ASN A 146 -8.40 1.06 8.85
N ALA A 147 -7.98 -0.04 8.24
CA ALA A 147 -6.70 -0.17 7.56
C ALA A 147 -6.88 0.34 6.11
N PHE A 148 -6.48 1.58 5.83
CA PHE A 148 -6.51 2.11 4.46
C PHE A 148 -5.26 1.71 3.70
N GLU A 149 -5.44 0.88 2.67
CA GLU A 149 -4.36 0.36 1.82
C GLU A 149 -4.03 1.29 0.64
N ALA A 150 -5.02 2.05 0.17
CA ALA A 150 -4.79 2.99 -0.91
C ALA A 150 -5.63 4.25 -0.84
N LEU A 151 -5.10 5.29 -1.47
CA LEU A 151 -5.77 6.57 -1.63
C LEU A 151 -5.62 7.14 -3.04
N ALA A 152 -6.64 7.89 -3.43
CA ALA A 152 -6.70 8.61 -4.69
C ALA A 152 -7.36 9.98 -4.50
N ARG A 153 -6.94 10.98 -5.28
CA ARG A 153 -7.61 12.27 -5.35
C ARG A 153 -7.77 12.71 -6.79
N ASN A 154 -9.01 13.01 -7.18
CA ASN A 154 -9.32 13.42 -8.54
C ASN A 154 -9.06 14.93 -8.76
N ALA A 155 -9.18 15.38 -10.00
CA ALA A 155 -8.95 16.77 -10.38
C ALA A 155 -9.93 17.78 -9.75
N ASN A 156 -11.08 17.32 -9.23
CA ASN A 156 -12.03 18.16 -8.51
C ASN A 156 -11.65 18.34 -7.02
N GLY A 157 -10.59 17.66 -6.56
CA GLY A 157 -10.18 17.64 -5.15
C GLY A 157 -11.01 16.70 -4.28
N GLU A 158 -11.77 15.80 -4.88
CA GLU A 158 -12.51 14.74 -4.18
C GLU A 158 -11.54 13.57 -3.93
N TRP A 159 -11.70 12.89 -2.81
CA TRP A 159 -10.80 11.81 -2.39
C TRP A 159 -11.54 10.48 -2.38
N ALA A 160 -10.81 9.40 -2.61
CA ALA A 160 -11.22 8.05 -2.27
C ALA A 160 -10.13 7.38 -1.43
N ALA A 161 -10.53 6.61 -0.42
CA ALA A 161 -9.67 5.74 0.36
C ALA A 161 -10.32 4.37 0.48
N CYS A 162 -9.54 3.31 0.31
CA CYS A 162 -10.04 1.94 0.38
C CYS A 162 -9.13 1.04 1.21
N GLY A 163 -9.66 -0.10 1.62
CA GLY A 163 -8.97 -1.03 2.50
C GLY A 163 -9.94 -1.99 3.16
N ASN A 164 -9.72 -2.26 4.45
CA ASN A 164 -10.60 -3.04 5.31
C ASN A 164 -10.90 -2.32 6.63
N THR A 165 -12.13 -2.46 7.11
CA THR A 165 -12.52 -2.17 8.48
C THR A 165 -12.11 -3.34 9.35
N ALA A 166 -11.43 -3.06 10.46
CA ALA A 166 -10.97 -4.07 11.41
C ALA A 166 -12.13 -4.91 11.96
N ALA A 167 -11.84 -6.16 12.30
CA ALA A 167 -12.80 -7.02 12.99
C ALA A 167 -13.27 -6.36 14.29
N ALA A 168 -14.58 -6.29 14.48
CA ALA A 168 -15.14 -5.79 15.73
C ALA A 168 -15.16 -6.92 16.76
N PHE A 169 -14.57 -6.69 17.93
CA PHE A 169 -14.62 -7.60 19.06
C PHE A 169 -15.47 -7.01 20.19
N ARG A 170 -16.08 -7.88 20.99
CA ARG A 170 -16.75 -7.45 22.21
C ARG A 170 -15.71 -6.91 23.18
N GLU A 171 -15.96 -5.72 23.71
CA GLU A 171 -15.16 -5.18 24.81
C GLU A 171 -15.20 -6.11 26.04
N PRO A 172 -14.03 -6.45 26.63
CA PRO A 172 -13.97 -7.14 27.91
C PRO A 172 -14.72 -6.35 29.00
N THR A 173 -15.42 -7.06 29.87
CA THR A 173 -15.97 -6.45 31.09
C THR A 173 -14.82 -6.03 32.01
N ALA A 174 -15.06 -5.09 32.93
CA ALA A 174 -14.02 -4.64 33.87
C ALA A 174 -13.36 -5.79 34.66
N ALA A 175 -14.08 -6.87 34.95
CA ALA A 175 -13.53 -8.05 35.62
C ALA A 175 -12.63 -8.90 34.70
N GLU A 176 -13.01 -9.03 33.43
CA GLU A 176 -12.20 -9.71 32.40
C GLU A 176 -10.96 -8.89 32.06
N GLN A 177 -11.08 -7.56 31.96
CA GLN A 177 -9.94 -6.67 31.77
C GLN A 177 -8.94 -6.80 32.92
N ALA A 178 -9.41 -6.78 34.17
CA ALA A 178 -8.54 -6.99 35.33
C ALA A 178 -7.91 -8.41 35.39
N GLU A 179 -8.47 -9.38 34.68
CA GLU A 179 -7.83 -10.69 34.48
C GLU A 179 -6.76 -10.63 33.40
N LEU A 180 -7.04 -9.98 32.25
CA LEU A 180 -6.06 -9.72 31.19
C LEU A 180 -4.85 -8.97 31.73
N ASP A 181 -5.05 -7.87 32.46
CA ASP A 181 -3.97 -7.05 33.03
C ASP A 181 -3.08 -7.88 33.97
N ARG A 182 -3.68 -8.71 34.84
CA ARG A 182 -2.92 -9.60 35.72
C ARG A 182 -2.11 -10.65 34.96
N ILE A 183 -2.66 -11.21 33.88
CA ILE A 183 -1.95 -12.18 33.04
C ILE A 183 -0.84 -11.48 32.24
N ALA A 184 -1.06 -10.26 31.77
CA ALA A 184 -0.02 -9.47 31.11
C ALA A 184 1.16 -9.19 32.06
N GLU A 185 0.87 -8.87 33.33
CA GLU A 185 1.90 -8.58 34.34
C GLU A 185 2.67 -9.83 34.82
N THR A 186 1.99 -10.97 34.95
CA THR A 186 2.52 -12.13 35.71
C THR A 186 2.48 -13.47 34.97
N GLY A 187 1.77 -13.53 33.85
CA GLY A 187 1.56 -14.74 33.05
C GLY A 187 2.54 -14.86 31.88
N THR A 188 2.28 -15.85 31.03
CA THR A 188 3.01 -16.05 29.77
C THR A 188 2.21 -15.54 28.58
N MET A 189 2.88 -15.20 27.47
CA MET A 189 2.21 -14.77 26.24
C MET A 189 1.13 -15.76 25.76
N PRO A 190 1.33 -17.10 25.76
CA PRO A 190 0.25 -18.04 25.44
C PRO A 190 -0.95 -17.98 26.40
N GLN A 191 -0.75 -17.72 27.69
CA GLN A 191 -1.85 -17.56 28.64
C GLN A 191 -2.62 -16.27 28.36
N TYR A 192 -1.90 -15.19 28.04
CA TYR A 192 -2.50 -13.91 27.66
C TYR A 192 -3.34 -14.07 26.40
N LEU A 193 -2.80 -14.67 25.33
CA LEU A 193 -3.51 -14.92 24.08
C LEU A 193 -4.75 -15.81 24.28
N ALA A 194 -4.66 -16.87 25.09
CA ALA A 194 -5.81 -17.73 25.37
C ALA A 194 -6.90 -17.02 26.19
N ALA A 195 -6.53 -16.10 27.09
CA ALA A 195 -7.49 -15.27 27.81
C ALA A 195 -8.11 -14.21 26.89
N LYS A 196 -7.29 -13.57 26.05
CA LYS A 196 -7.71 -12.61 25.03
C LYS A 196 -8.73 -13.23 24.08
N GLU A 197 -8.44 -14.40 23.51
CA GLU A 197 -9.35 -15.17 22.65
C GLU A 197 -10.69 -15.51 23.34
N ARG A 198 -10.66 -15.83 24.64
CA ARG A 198 -11.88 -16.11 25.41
C ARG A 198 -12.74 -14.88 25.64
N PHE A 199 -12.14 -13.71 25.83
CA PHE A 199 -12.86 -12.49 26.21
C PHE A 199 -13.25 -11.65 25.00
N GLU A 200 -12.38 -11.56 24.00
CA GLU A 200 -12.60 -10.85 22.74
C GLU A 200 -13.34 -11.76 21.75
N THR A 201 -14.62 -12.03 22.06
CA THR A 201 -15.49 -12.71 21.09
C THR A 201 -15.72 -11.79 19.90
N GLN A 202 -15.38 -12.26 18.70
CA GLN A 202 -15.61 -11.54 17.46
C GLN A 202 -17.11 -11.30 17.23
N LEU A 203 -17.48 -10.03 17.11
CA LEU A 203 -18.84 -9.57 16.80
C LEU A 203 -19.03 -9.42 15.30
N ALA A 204 -17.99 -9.01 14.57
CA ALA A 204 -17.99 -8.89 13.12
C ALA A 204 -16.64 -9.29 12.53
N GLY A 205 -16.69 -9.86 11.32
CA GLY A 205 -15.52 -10.08 10.45
C GLY A 205 -14.81 -8.78 10.09
N GLU A 206 -13.62 -8.89 9.54
CA GLU A 206 -13.09 -7.79 8.73
C GLU A 206 -13.98 -7.61 7.50
N ILE A 207 -14.16 -6.35 7.11
CA ILE A 207 -15.06 -5.96 6.01
C ILE A 207 -14.33 -5.00 5.10
N GLY A 208 -14.37 -5.23 3.79
CA GLY A 208 -13.81 -4.25 2.86
C GLY A 208 -14.51 -2.91 2.98
N CYS A 209 -13.74 -1.84 2.83
CA CYS A 209 -14.26 -0.49 2.93
C CYS A 209 -13.79 0.38 1.75
N LEU A 210 -14.66 1.31 1.37
CA LEU A 210 -14.37 2.38 0.43
C LEU A 210 -15.09 3.62 0.94
N TYR A 211 -14.36 4.72 1.05
CA TYR A 211 -14.90 6.00 1.44
C TYR A 211 -14.58 7.05 0.39
N VAL A 212 -15.55 7.92 0.11
CA VAL A 212 -15.34 9.11 -0.73
C VAL A 212 -15.43 10.37 0.13
N ARG A 213 -14.47 11.27 -0.03
CA ARG A 213 -14.47 12.58 0.61
C ARG A 213 -14.86 13.67 -0.38
N ASN A 214 -16.05 14.23 -0.17
CA ASN A 214 -16.50 15.39 -0.92
C ASN A 214 -16.38 16.64 -0.03
N LYS A 215 -15.55 17.60 -0.48
CA LYS A 215 -15.15 18.82 0.24
C LYS A 215 -14.41 18.54 1.55
N ARG A 216 -15.12 18.12 2.59
CA ARG A 216 -14.59 17.86 3.94
C ARG A 216 -15.26 16.70 4.66
N ARG A 217 -16.22 16.02 4.04
CA ARG A 217 -16.97 14.94 4.67
C ARG A 217 -16.67 13.64 3.95
N TRP A 218 -16.21 12.66 4.72
CA TRP A 218 -16.11 11.27 4.27
C TRP A 218 -17.49 10.61 4.29
N THR A 219 -17.73 9.70 3.36
CA THR A 219 -18.96 8.92 3.29
C THR A 219 -18.61 7.55 2.74
N GLY A 220 -19.01 6.51 3.47
CA GLY A 220 -18.81 5.13 3.06
C GLY A 220 -19.63 4.79 1.83
N VAL A 221 -19.07 3.94 0.98
CA VAL A 221 -19.71 3.36 -0.19
C VAL A 221 -20.25 1.99 0.20
N ASP A 222 -21.48 1.69 -0.18
CA ASP A 222 -22.05 0.35 -0.01
C ASP A 222 -21.42 -0.58 -1.07
N LEU A 223 -20.59 -1.53 -0.63
CA LEU A 223 -19.88 -2.44 -1.51
C LEU A 223 -20.69 -3.73 -1.74
N PRO A 224 -20.63 -4.30 -2.95
CA PRO A 224 -21.26 -5.59 -3.20
C PRO A 224 -20.45 -6.69 -2.51
N GLY A 225 -20.98 -7.21 -1.40
CA GLY A 225 -20.39 -8.32 -0.66
C GLY A 225 -19.47 -7.87 0.47
N ASN A 226 -18.63 -8.79 0.96
CA ASN A 226 -17.77 -8.55 2.12
C ASN A 226 -16.32 -8.98 1.83
N THR A 227 -15.64 -8.22 0.99
CA THR A 227 -14.26 -8.49 0.57
C THR A 227 -13.45 -7.21 0.57
N TYR A 228 -12.17 -7.30 0.92
CA TYR A 228 -11.27 -6.15 1.05
C TYR A 228 -10.97 -5.51 -0.30
N LEU A 229 -10.56 -4.23 -0.27
CA LEU A 229 -10.07 -3.48 -1.42
C LEU A 229 -8.60 -3.13 -1.20
N GLU A 230 -7.74 -3.40 -2.17
CA GLU A 230 -6.29 -3.19 -2.03
C GLU A 230 -5.83 -1.88 -2.67
N ASP A 231 -6.47 -1.48 -3.78
CA ASP A 231 -6.05 -0.30 -4.50
C ASP A 231 -7.21 0.49 -5.11
N VAL A 232 -7.00 1.80 -5.22
CA VAL A 232 -7.90 2.75 -5.84
C VAL A 232 -7.11 3.76 -6.68
N ILE A 233 -7.59 4.01 -7.90
CA ILE A 233 -7.02 5.00 -8.82
C ILE A 233 -8.10 5.94 -9.38
N VAL A 234 -7.66 7.04 -10.00
CA VAL A 234 -8.54 7.96 -10.72
C VAL A 234 -8.49 7.65 -12.22
N LEU A 235 -9.67 7.44 -12.83
CA LEU A 235 -9.83 7.29 -14.28
C LEU A 235 -9.79 8.64 -15.00
N GLU A 236 -9.58 8.64 -16.32
CA GLU A 236 -9.55 9.86 -17.15
C GLU A 236 -10.85 10.69 -17.06
N ASP A 237 -11.98 10.02 -16.83
CA ASP A 237 -13.30 10.66 -16.67
C ASP A 237 -13.55 11.18 -15.24
N GLY A 238 -12.58 11.04 -14.33
CA GLY A 238 -12.65 11.49 -12.95
C GLY A 238 -13.41 10.57 -11.99
N ARG A 239 -13.87 9.40 -12.44
CA ARG A 239 -14.32 8.34 -11.52
C ARG A 239 -13.14 7.72 -10.79
N PHE A 240 -13.40 7.18 -9.62
CA PHE A 240 -12.51 6.27 -8.92
C PHE A 240 -12.80 4.84 -9.38
N LEU A 241 -11.75 4.07 -9.61
CA LEU A 241 -11.80 2.63 -9.82
C LEU A 241 -11.08 1.98 -8.64
N ALA A 242 -11.76 1.09 -7.93
CA ALA A 242 -11.19 0.33 -6.83
C ALA A 242 -11.35 -1.18 -7.09
N ALA A 243 -10.37 -1.96 -6.65
CA ALA A 243 -10.39 -3.41 -6.78
C ALA A 243 -9.70 -4.09 -5.60
N GLY A 244 -10.04 -5.37 -5.37
CA GLY A 244 -9.41 -6.16 -4.30
C GLY A 244 -9.81 -7.63 -4.30
N GLY A 245 -10.03 -8.16 -3.09
CA GLY A 245 -10.19 -9.59 -2.86
C GLY A 245 -11.41 -10.19 -3.57
N GLY A 246 -11.31 -11.46 -3.96
CA GLY A 246 -12.44 -12.22 -4.51
C GLY A 246 -13.01 -11.68 -5.82
N GLY A 247 -12.20 -10.94 -6.59
CA GLY A 247 -12.52 -10.44 -7.92
C GLY A 247 -13.32 -9.14 -7.94
N LEU A 248 -13.47 -8.46 -6.79
CA LEU A 248 -14.25 -7.23 -6.67
C LEU A 248 -13.63 -6.10 -7.50
N ILE A 249 -14.44 -5.49 -8.37
CA ILE A 249 -14.10 -4.29 -9.14
C ILE A 249 -15.28 -3.34 -9.06
N VAL A 250 -15.09 -2.13 -8.53
CA VAL A 250 -16.14 -1.11 -8.45
C VAL A 250 -15.64 0.21 -8.99
N ALA A 251 -16.52 0.98 -9.63
CA ALA A 251 -16.18 2.33 -10.07
C ALA A 251 -17.33 3.32 -9.93
N GLY A 252 -17.00 4.53 -9.53
CA GLY A 252 -17.97 5.58 -9.23
C GLY A 252 -17.28 6.90 -8.92
N ARG A 253 -18.06 7.97 -8.76
CA ARG A 253 -17.54 9.28 -8.33
C ARG A 253 -18.06 9.67 -6.96
N ASP A 254 -19.35 9.43 -6.75
CA ASP A 254 -20.07 9.75 -5.52
C ASP A 254 -20.38 8.45 -4.75
N PRO A 255 -20.55 8.51 -3.42
CA PRO A 255 -20.81 7.32 -2.61
C PRO A 255 -21.98 6.45 -3.08
N ASP A 256 -23.08 7.08 -3.50
CA ASP A 256 -24.29 6.39 -3.99
C ASP A 256 -24.20 5.99 -5.49
N GLY A 257 -23.10 6.33 -6.16
CA GLY A 257 -22.92 6.20 -7.61
C GLY A 257 -21.86 5.18 -8.02
N PHE A 258 -21.42 4.31 -7.11
CA PHE A 258 -20.55 3.20 -7.46
C PHE A 258 -21.35 2.06 -8.09
N GLU A 259 -20.82 1.55 -9.20
CA GLU A 259 -21.34 0.39 -9.91
C GLU A 259 -20.34 -0.77 -9.79
N ASP A 260 -20.87 -1.99 -9.82
CA ASP A 260 -20.10 -3.23 -9.80
C ASP A 260 -19.71 -3.64 -11.23
N PHE A 261 -18.41 -3.78 -11.47
CA PHE A 261 -17.80 -4.23 -12.72
C PHE A 261 -17.10 -5.59 -12.58
N SER A 262 -17.31 -6.28 -11.46
CA SER A 262 -16.76 -7.61 -11.20
C SER A 262 -17.23 -8.60 -12.27
N GLN A 263 -16.32 -9.44 -12.75
CA GLN A 263 -16.62 -10.40 -13.80
C GLN A 263 -17.06 -11.74 -13.19
N PRO A 264 -18.17 -12.34 -13.65
CA PRO A 264 -18.62 -13.62 -13.14
C PRO A 264 -17.56 -14.72 -13.27
N GLY A 265 -17.20 -15.35 -12.16
CA GLY A 265 -16.20 -16.41 -12.12
C GLY A 265 -14.77 -15.92 -11.94
N PHE A 266 -14.54 -14.61 -11.89
CA PHE A 266 -13.27 -14.06 -11.41
C PHE A 266 -13.29 -14.12 -9.89
N ALA A 267 -12.31 -14.81 -9.32
CA ALA A 267 -12.13 -14.92 -7.88
C ALA A 267 -10.69 -14.57 -7.48
N GLU A 268 -10.00 -13.81 -8.33
CA GLU A 268 -8.63 -13.35 -8.08
C GLU A 268 -8.63 -12.30 -6.98
N ASN A 269 -7.57 -12.24 -6.19
CA ASN A 269 -7.27 -11.08 -5.36
C ASN A 269 -6.47 -10.09 -6.19
N TYR A 270 -6.97 -8.86 -6.30
CA TYR A 270 -6.23 -7.80 -6.97
C TYR A 270 -5.31 -7.08 -6.00
N TYR A 271 -4.04 -6.91 -6.37
CA TYR A 271 -2.99 -6.33 -5.53
C TYR A 271 -2.66 -4.87 -5.86
N SER A 272 -2.83 -4.47 -7.12
CA SER A 272 -2.55 -3.09 -7.56
C SER A 272 -3.24 -2.78 -8.88
N ILE A 273 -3.48 -1.49 -9.11
CA ILE A 273 -4.07 -0.97 -10.34
C ILE A 273 -3.17 0.14 -10.89
N CYS A 274 -2.86 0.07 -12.19
CA CYS A 274 -2.18 1.16 -12.88
C CYS A 274 -2.85 1.48 -14.23
N LEU A 275 -2.57 2.67 -14.76
CA LEU A 275 -3.05 3.07 -16.09
C LEU A 275 -1.92 2.93 -17.12
N VAL A 276 -2.11 2.06 -18.10
CA VAL A 276 -1.23 1.98 -19.27
C VAL A 276 -1.97 2.52 -20.49
N GLY A 277 -1.55 3.68 -21.00
CA GLY A 277 -2.22 4.32 -22.13
C GLY A 277 -3.69 4.63 -21.88
N GLY A 278 -4.05 4.99 -20.64
CA GLY A 278 -5.41 5.30 -20.21
C GLY A 278 -6.30 4.08 -19.94
N ARG A 279 -5.79 2.85 -20.05
CA ARG A 279 -6.52 1.62 -19.74
C ARG A 279 -6.13 1.07 -18.36
N PRO A 280 -7.09 0.73 -17.50
CA PRO A 280 -6.80 0.05 -16.24
C PRO A 280 -6.16 -1.31 -16.46
N HIS A 281 -5.05 -1.55 -15.80
CA HIS A 281 -4.41 -2.84 -15.64
C HIS A 281 -4.52 -3.21 -14.17
N LEU A 282 -5.13 -4.34 -13.86
CA LEU A 282 -5.34 -4.84 -12.50
C LEU A 282 -4.48 -6.09 -12.34
N LEU A 283 -3.49 -6.05 -11.44
CA LEU A 283 -2.67 -7.22 -11.12
C LEU A 283 -3.46 -8.14 -10.21
N GLY A 284 -3.78 -9.35 -10.67
CA GLY A 284 -4.35 -10.42 -9.86
C GLY A 284 -3.31 -11.49 -9.45
N ASP A 285 -3.80 -12.57 -8.84
CA ASP A 285 -3.01 -13.75 -8.43
C ASP A 285 -2.30 -14.42 -9.61
N THR A 286 -2.94 -14.51 -10.78
CA THR A 286 -2.43 -15.34 -11.89
C THR A 286 -2.23 -14.58 -13.19
N VAL A 287 -2.91 -13.46 -13.36
CA VAL A 287 -2.89 -12.66 -14.58
C VAL A 287 -3.02 -11.16 -14.26
N ILE A 288 -2.66 -10.32 -15.23
CA ILE A 288 -3.06 -8.91 -15.24
C ILE A 288 -4.29 -8.79 -16.12
N HIS A 289 -5.41 -8.34 -15.55
CA HIS A 289 -6.61 -8.01 -16.29
C HIS A 289 -6.53 -6.60 -16.86
N VAL A 290 -6.76 -6.48 -18.16
CA VAL A 290 -6.80 -5.20 -18.87
C VAL A 290 -8.23 -4.85 -19.19
N LEU A 291 -8.70 -3.73 -18.64
CA LEU A 291 -10.05 -3.25 -18.85
C LEU A 291 -10.09 -2.20 -19.96
N GLY A 292 -11.18 -2.24 -20.73
CA GLY A 292 -11.57 -1.19 -21.66
C GLY A 292 -12.01 0.09 -20.95
N LYS A 293 -12.33 1.11 -21.74
CA LYS A 293 -12.85 2.40 -21.20
C LYS A 293 -14.23 2.27 -20.55
N ASP A 294 -14.99 1.27 -20.95
CA ASP A 294 -16.26 0.85 -20.36
C ASP A 294 -16.09 -0.11 -19.17
N LEU A 295 -14.83 -0.33 -18.75
CA LEU A 295 -14.42 -1.21 -17.65
C LEU A 295 -14.76 -2.68 -17.87
N GLN A 296 -15.06 -3.08 -19.11
CA GLN A 296 -15.19 -4.48 -19.49
C GLN A 296 -13.80 -5.09 -19.73
N LEU A 297 -13.64 -6.37 -19.44
CA LEU A 297 -12.41 -7.09 -19.73
C LEU A 297 -12.15 -7.14 -21.24
N GLU A 298 -10.97 -6.70 -21.66
CA GLU A 298 -10.54 -6.75 -23.07
C GLU A 298 -9.40 -7.75 -23.30
N GLU A 299 -8.49 -7.89 -22.34
CA GLU A 299 -7.27 -8.69 -22.47
C GLU A 299 -6.83 -9.23 -21.10
N GLU A 300 -6.22 -10.41 -21.11
CA GLU A 300 -5.53 -11.00 -19.96
C GLU A 300 -4.06 -11.17 -20.32
N ILE A 301 -3.17 -10.69 -19.46
CA ILE A 301 -1.73 -10.84 -19.62
C ILE A 301 -1.25 -11.82 -18.55
N GLY A 302 -0.82 -13.01 -18.96
CA GLY A 302 -0.23 -13.99 -18.04
C GLY A 302 1.05 -13.47 -17.39
N LEU A 303 1.26 -13.80 -16.11
CA LEU A 303 2.47 -13.48 -15.36
C LEU A 303 3.67 -14.35 -15.82
N PRO A 304 4.92 -13.97 -15.53
CA PRO A 304 6.09 -14.82 -15.81
C PRO A 304 6.05 -16.12 -14.98
N ASP A 305 6.26 -17.29 -15.61
CA ASP A 305 6.17 -18.60 -14.94
C ASP A 305 7.06 -18.73 -13.68
N GLU A 306 8.20 -18.03 -13.66
CA GLU A 306 9.15 -18.04 -12.54
C GLU A 306 8.77 -17.11 -11.38
N LEU A 307 7.83 -16.20 -11.58
CA LEU A 307 7.42 -15.16 -10.62
C LEU A 307 5.90 -15.23 -10.40
N GLN A 308 5.49 -15.93 -9.33
CA GLN A 308 4.09 -16.32 -9.03
C GLN A 308 3.63 -15.87 -7.64
N SER A 309 4.29 -14.87 -7.06
CA SER A 309 3.95 -14.22 -5.79
C SER A 309 3.79 -12.71 -6.04
N PRO A 310 2.68 -12.29 -6.67
CA PRO A 310 2.48 -10.92 -7.10
C PRO A 310 2.59 -9.92 -5.96
N LEU A 311 3.25 -8.79 -6.20
CA LEU A 311 3.32 -7.68 -5.27
C LEU A 311 2.65 -6.44 -5.88
N LEU A 312 3.18 -5.91 -6.99
CA LEU A 312 2.62 -4.72 -7.63
C LEU A 312 3.01 -4.62 -9.12
N ILE A 313 2.21 -3.87 -9.87
CA ILE A 313 2.57 -3.39 -11.21
C ILE A 313 2.71 -1.87 -11.21
N ASP A 314 3.66 -1.36 -12.00
CA ASP A 314 3.88 0.07 -12.15
C ASP A 314 4.29 0.40 -13.60
N VAL A 315 4.16 1.66 -13.98
CA VAL A 315 4.47 2.15 -15.32
C VAL A 315 5.43 3.32 -15.26
N ALA A 316 6.57 3.19 -15.92
CA ALA A 316 7.46 4.31 -16.17
C ALA A 316 7.75 4.40 -17.67
N ASP A 317 7.62 5.60 -18.22
CA ASP A 317 7.90 5.90 -19.63
C ASP A 317 7.21 4.95 -20.63
N GLY A 318 5.99 4.50 -20.29
CA GLY A 318 5.19 3.60 -21.12
C GLY A 318 5.60 2.13 -21.07
N VAL A 319 6.56 1.76 -20.21
CA VAL A 319 6.94 0.36 -19.95
C VAL A 319 6.20 -0.13 -18.70
N LEU A 320 5.50 -1.25 -18.83
CA LEU A 320 4.88 -1.95 -17.71
C LEU A 320 5.93 -2.80 -16.98
N TRP A 321 6.07 -2.55 -15.70
CA TRP A 321 6.88 -3.31 -14.76
C TRP A 321 5.98 -4.18 -13.89
N TYR A 322 6.46 -5.39 -13.61
CA TYR A 322 5.86 -6.33 -12.69
C TYR A 322 6.86 -6.63 -11.58
N PHE A 323 6.41 -6.48 -10.34
CA PHE A 323 7.17 -6.78 -9.15
C PHE A 323 6.48 -7.92 -8.43
N ASP A 324 7.30 -8.89 -8.09
CA ASP A 324 6.97 -10.08 -7.35
C ASP A 324 7.74 -10.03 -6.03
N HIS A 325 7.24 -10.65 -4.98
CA HIS A 325 7.98 -10.72 -3.72
C HIS A 325 9.39 -11.34 -3.90
N LYS A 326 9.60 -12.15 -4.93
CA LYS A 326 10.86 -12.82 -5.24
C LYS A 326 11.57 -12.33 -6.50
N GLY A 327 11.10 -11.27 -7.16
CA GLY A 327 11.79 -10.77 -8.35
C GLY A 327 11.14 -9.58 -9.05
N VAL A 328 11.77 -9.18 -10.17
CA VAL A 328 11.33 -8.06 -10.99
C VAL A 328 11.31 -8.47 -12.44
N ALA A 329 10.26 -8.12 -13.18
CA ALA A 329 10.18 -8.29 -14.61
C ALA A 329 9.64 -7.02 -15.27
N LYS A 330 9.96 -6.85 -16.56
CA LYS A 330 9.34 -5.80 -17.38
C LYS A 330 8.79 -6.36 -18.67
N ARG A 331 7.73 -5.74 -19.17
CA ARG A 331 7.08 -6.15 -20.41
C ARG A 331 7.73 -5.46 -21.60
N GLN A 332 8.28 -6.25 -22.52
CA GLN A 332 8.85 -5.80 -23.78
C GLN A 332 8.23 -6.58 -24.94
N GLN A 333 7.64 -5.88 -25.92
CA GLN A 333 7.09 -6.49 -27.14
C GLN A 333 6.17 -7.70 -26.87
N ASN A 334 5.27 -7.58 -25.87
CA ASN A 334 4.35 -8.64 -25.40
C ASN A 334 5.01 -9.85 -24.72
N ALA A 335 6.29 -9.79 -24.39
CA ALA A 335 6.98 -10.79 -23.59
C ALA A 335 7.48 -10.21 -22.26
N TRP A 336 7.63 -11.07 -21.27
CA TRP A 336 8.30 -10.72 -20.02
C TRP A 336 9.81 -10.88 -20.15
N VAL A 337 10.54 -9.88 -19.67
CA VAL A 337 11.98 -9.94 -19.45
C VAL A 337 12.21 -9.89 -17.96
N ILE A 338 12.61 -11.02 -17.38
CA ILE A 338 12.95 -11.12 -15.96
C ILE A 338 14.31 -10.47 -15.74
N MET A 339 14.40 -9.64 -14.71
CA MET A 339 15.62 -8.96 -14.34
C MET A 339 16.52 -9.89 -13.53
N ASP A 340 17.80 -9.94 -13.90
CA ASP A 340 18.83 -10.66 -13.15
C ASP A 340 19.24 -9.81 -11.95
N LEU A 341 18.69 -10.13 -10.78
CA LEU A 341 18.97 -9.42 -9.52
C LEU A 341 20.25 -10.01 -8.90
N PRO A 342 21.26 -9.19 -8.59
CA PRO A 342 22.50 -9.69 -8.01
C PRO A 342 22.27 -10.23 -6.60
N ASP A 343 23.10 -11.18 -6.16
CA ASP A 343 22.97 -11.85 -4.86
C ASP A 343 22.94 -10.85 -3.70
N GLU A 344 23.66 -9.73 -3.84
CA GLU A 344 23.66 -8.61 -2.92
C GLU A 344 22.23 -8.19 -2.57
N VAL A 345 21.27 -8.16 -3.51
CA VAL A 345 19.85 -7.78 -3.27
C VAL A 345 19.14 -8.66 -2.23
N TRP A 346 19.68 -9.82 -1.92
CA TRP A 346 19.10 -10.77 -0.97
C TRP A 346 19.91 -10.94 0.31
N GLU A 347 21.04 -10.25 0.42
CA GLU A 347 21.90 -10.29 1.61
C GLU A 347 21.23 -9.63 2.82
N GLU A 348 21.53 -10.20 3.99
CA GLU A 348 21.00 -9.73 5.27
C GLU A 348 21.52 -8.34 5.61
N VAL A 349 20.62 -7.42 5.96
CA VAL A 349 20.99 -6.12 6.51
C VAL A 349 21.36 -6.32 7.96
N ARG A 350 22.67 -6.43 8.25
CA ARG A 350 23.16 -6.49 9.63
C ARG A 350 23.56 -5.10 10.11
N HIS A 351 23.13 -4.76 11.31
CA HIS A 351 23.71 -3.65 12.05
C HIS A 351 25.11 -4.07 12.52
N ASP A 352 26.16 -3.53 11.88
CA ASP A 352 27.45 -3.43 12.54
C ASP A 352 27.30 -2.36 13.62
N GLY A 353 27.36 -2.77 14.89
CA GLY A 353 27.10 -1.91 16.06
C GLY A 353 28.19 -0.91 16.41
#